data_AF-A0A3C1VB66-F1
#
_entry.id   AF-A0A3C1VB66-F1
#
_cell.length_a   1.000
_cell.length_b   1.000
_cell.length_c   1.000
_cell.angle_alpha   90.00
_cell.angle_beta   90.00
_cell.angle_gamma   90.00
#
_symmetry.space_group_name_H-M   'P 1'
#
loop_
_entity.id
_entity.type
_entity.pdbx_description
1 polymer ?
#
loop_
_entity_poly.entity_id
_entity_poly.type
_entity_poly.pdbx_seq_one_letter_code
_entity_poly.pdbx_strand_id
1 'polypeptide(L)'
;MQKSIMQKTGSVFLLLAALTASAQSPVSGQPVVATVDATKTGPPISPYLYGQFIEHAGSLIYSGLWCEMLDDRKFYYAVQPKPAEDPNAGQRGPDGGGPTRRRNVGPGRWNPIGPAGSVVMDTSNPFVGDHTPLIKLAGSEPRGIRQTGVNFTQGVTYNGRIQLAGDPGAKVAINIVWGTNADAVSQTVSL
;
A
#
# COMPACT_ATOMS: atom_id res chain seq x y z
N MET A 1 -36.76 68.29 -12.20
CA MET A 1 -35.53 69.12 -12.11
C MET A 1 -34.51 68.38 -11.26
N GLN A 2 -33.31 68.25 -11.81
CA GLN A 2 -32.31 67.23 -11.53
C GLN A 2 -31.16 67.87 -10.76
N LYS A 3 -30.99 67.55 -9.47
CA LYS A 3 -29.79 67.86 -8.68
C LYS A 3 -29.83 67.06 -7.37
N SER A 4 -28.69 66.48 -6.99
CA SER A 4 -28.40 65.85 -5.68
C SER A 4 -28.75 64.37 -5.48
N ILE A 5 -28.25 63.48 -6.36
CA ILE A 5 -28.08 62.05 -6.02
C ILE A 5 -26.60 61.63 -6.04
N MET A 6 -25.76 62.30 -6.84
CA MET A 6 -24.36 61.91 -7.04
C MET A 6 -23.39 62.31 -5.91
N GLN A 7 -23.81 63.14 -4.94
CA GLN A 7 -22.95 63.53 -3.80
C GLN A 7 -23.14 62.65 -2.55
N LYS A 8 -24.25 61.93 -2.41
CA LYS A 8 -24.53 61.13 -1.20
C LYS A 8 -23.89 59.73 -1.23
N THR A 9 -23.68 59.15 -2.40
CA THR A 9 -23.05 57.82 -2.56
C THR A 9 -21.53 57.86 -2.32
N GLY A 10 -20.86 58.98 -2.65
CA GLY A 10 -19.43 59.15 -2.37
C GLY A 10 -19.10 59.24 -0.87
N SER A 11 -19.93 59.93 -0.09
CA SER A 11 -19.71 60.11 1.36
C SER A 11 -19.94 58.83 2.18
N VAL A 12 -20.83 57.93 1.74
CA VAL A 12 -21.08 56.66 2.44
C VAL A 12 -19.94 55.66 2.20
N PHE A 13 -19.36 55.62 0.98
CA PHE A 13 -18.18 54.78 0.70
C PHE A 13 -16.93 55.27 1.43
N LEU A 14 -16.75 56.59 1.60
CA LEU A 14 -15.64 57.16 2.35
C LEU A 14 -15.76 56.93 3.87
N LEU A 15 -16.96 56.96 4.46
CA LEU A 15 -17.15 56.62 5.88
C LEU A 15 -16.94 55.12 6.15
N LEU A 16 -17.34 54.24 5.23
CA LEU A 16 -17.19 52.79 5.41
C LEU A 16 -15.72 52.35 5.27
N ALA A 17 -14.94 52.98 4.39
CA ALA A 17 -13.49 52.77 4.28
C ALA A 17 -12.72 53.29 5.51
N ALA A 18 -13.19 54.38 6.13
CA ALA A 18 -12.58 54.93 7.35
C ALA A 18 -12.84 54.05 8.59
N LEU A 19 -13.97 53.35 8.68
CA LEU A 19 -14.25 52.41 9.77
C LEU A 19 -13.48 51.08 9.66
N THR A 20 -13.09 50.65 8.46
CA THR A 20 -12.25 49.45 8.29
C THR A 20 -10.76 49.72 8.57
N ALA A 21 -10.31 50.97 8.41
CA ALA A 21 -8.92 51.36 8.64
C ALA A 21 -8.59 51.52 10.15
N SER A 22 -9.56 51.84 11.00
CA SER A 22 -9.37 51.95 12.46
C SER A 22 -9.40 50.62 13.20
N ALA A 23 -9.83 49.53 12.54
CA ALA A 23 -9.84 48.19 13.12
C ALA A 23 -8.50 47.43 12.96
N GLN A 24 -7.53 47.99 12.23
CA GLN A 24 -6.19 47.43 12.10
C GLN A 24 -5.22 48.16 13.05
N SER A 25 -5.48 48.10 14.35
CA SER A 25 -4.38 48.33 15.31
C SER A 25 -3.46 47.13 15.20
N PRO A 26 -2.20 47.28 14.76
CA PRO A 26 -1.27 46.17 14.84
C PRO A 26 -1.15 45.81 16.32
N VAL A 27 -1.54 44.60 16.70
CA VAL A 27 -1.16 44.06 18.00
C VAL A 27 0.36 44.08 18.00
N SER A 28 0.95 44.99 18.77
CA SER A 28 2.38 44.96 19.04
C SER A 28 2.63 43.69 19.84
N GLY A 29 2.92 42.59 19.15
CA GLY A 29 3.35 41.37 19.79
C GLY A 29 4.61 41.69 20.57
N GLN A 30 4.53 41.64 21.90
CA GLN A 30 5.73 41.77 22.73
C GLN A 30 6.72 40.68 22.31
N PRO A 31 8.03 40.99 22.19
CA PRO A 31 9.01 39.98 21.80
C PRO A 31 9.01 38.86 22.84
N VAL A 32 8.78 37.62 22.40
CA VAL A 32 8.95 36.45 23.28
C VAL A 32 10.45 36.20 23.37
N VAL A 33 11.02 36.48 24.54
CA VAL A 33 12.44 36.27 24.83
C VAL A 33 12.60 34.99 25.64
N ALA A 34 13.38 34.04 25.12
CA ALA A 34 13.83 32.86 25.86
C ALA A 34 15.34 32.99 26.14
N THR A 35 15.74 32.93 27.41
CA THR A 35 17.15 32.99 27.84
C THR A 35 17.63 31.61 28.25
N VAL A 36 18.77 31.17 27.70
CA VAL A 36 19.42 29.89 28.05
C VAL A 36 20.65 30.18 28.90
N ASP A 37 20.72 29.59 30.09
CA ASP A 37 21.86 29.68 31.00
C ASP A 37 22.77 28.46 30.84
N ALA A 38 23.87 28.62 30.09
CA ALA A 38 24.81 27.55 29.80
C ALA A 38 25.68 27.14 31.01
N THR A 39 25.60 27.85 32.15
CA THR A 39 26.34 27.50 33.38
C THR A 39 25.62 26.44 34.22
N LYS A 40 24.37 26.12 33.89
CA LYS A 40 23.55 25.16 34.61
C LYS A 40 23.44 23.85 33.83
N THR A 41 23.93 22.77 34.43
CA THR A 41 23.77 21.41 33.90
C THR A 41 22.60 20.72 34.58
N GLY A 42 21.64 20.24 33.80
CA GLY A 42 20.54 19.39 34.28
C GLY A 42 20.95 17.92 34.45
N PRO A 43 20.02 17.05 34.87
CA PRO A 43 20.24 15.61 34.86
C PRO A 43 20.67 15.09 33.48
N PRO A 44 21.41 13.98 33.40
CA PRO A 44 21.75 13.36 32.12
C PRO A 44 20.49 13.07 31.29
N ILE A 45 20.56 13.37 30.00
CA ILE A 45 19.50 13.00 29.05
C ILE A 45 19.47 11.48 28.95
N SER A 46 18.28 10.90 29.12
CA SER A 46 18.11 9.44 29.00
C SER A 46 18.55 8.96 27.61
N PRO A 47 19.32 7.87 27.51
CA PRO A 47 19.67 7.29 26.21
C PRO A 47 18.44 6.73 25.48
N TYR A 48 17.31 6.56 26.17
CA TYR A 48 16.05 6.08 25.62
C TYR A 48 15.07 7.19 25.27
N LEU A 49 15.52 8.45 25.24
CA LEU A 49 14.65 9.58 24.86
C LEU A 49 14.10 9.42 23.44
N TYR A 50 14.88 8.80 22.55
CA TYR A 50 14.49 8.54 21.17
C TYR A 50 14.33 7.05 20.93
N GLY A 51 13.21 6.68 20.33
CA GLY A 51 12.88 5.31 19.96
C GLY A 51 11.96 5.27 18.75
N GLN A 52 11.61 4.06 18.32
CA GLN A 52 10.69 3.84 17.21
C GLN A 52 9.53 2.95 17.66
N PHE A 53 8.36 3.25 17.13
CA PHE A 53 7.18 2.40 17.24
C PHE A 53 6.93 1.72 15.89
N ILE A 54 6.63 0.43 15.92
CA ILE A 54 6.43 -0.39 14.73
C ILE A 54 5.19 -1.27 14.92
N GLU A 55 4.30 -1.25 13.92
CA GLU A 55 3.14 -2.13 13.85
C GLU A 55 2.84 -2.47 12.38
N HIS A 56 1.85 -3.33 12.16
CA HIS A 56 1.35 -3.69 10.82
C HIS A 56 0.49 -2.57 10.19
N ALA A 57 0.94 -1.32 10.28
CA ALA A 57 0.29 -0.15 9.71
C ALA A 57 0.88 0.21 8.34
N GLY A 58 -0.01 0.53 7.39
CA GLY A 58 0.38 0.83 6.01
C GLY A 58 1.20 -0.31 5.42
N SER A 59 2.15 0.00 4.54
CA SER A 59 2.95 -1.00 3.85
C SER A 59 4.30 -1.31 4.52
N LEU A 60 4.51 -0.84 5.75
CA LEU A 60 5.82 -0.88 6.43
C LEU A 60 6.35 -2.30 6.59
N ILE A 61 5.54 -3.22 7.09
CA ILE A 61 5.98 -4.60 7.36
C ILE A 61 6.04 -5.39 6.06
N TYR A 62 4.90 -5.55 5.38
CA TYR A 62 4.75 -6.53 4.29
C TYR A 62 5.43 -6.15 2.98
N SER A 63 5.73 -4.86 2.74
CA SER A 63 6.41 -4.42 1.52
C SER A 63 7.67 -3.60 1.80
N GLY A 64 8.23 -3.72 3.01
CA GLY A 64 9.36 -2.90 3.46
C GLY A 64 10.33 -3.70 4.31
N LEU A 65 10.01 -3.86 5.59
CA LEU A 65 10.91 -4.48 6.57
C LEU A 65 10.96 -6.00 6.48
N TRP A 66 9.86 -6.65 6.07
CA TRP A 66 9.83 -8.09 5.93
C TRP A 66 10.39 -8.52 4.57
N CYS A 67 11.39 -9.41 4.59
CA CYS A 67 12.08 -9.88 3.39
C CYS A 67 11.32 -10.97 2.60
N GLU A 68 10.07 -11.27 2.96
CA GLU A 68 9.23 -12.16 2.15
C GLU A 68 8.92 -11.47 0.81
N MET A 69 9.11 -12.20 -0.29
CA MET A 69 8.94 -11.65 -1.62
C MET A 69 7.59 -12.02 -2.24
N LEU A 70 6.96 -13.08 -1.73
CA LEU A 70 5.67 -13.56 -2.20
C LEU A 70 4.55 -13.09 -1.28
N ASP A 71 3.62 -12.31 -1.85
CA ASP A 71 2.35 -12.04 -1.19
C ASP A 71 1.53 -13.33 -1.06
N ASP A 72 0.65 -13.36 -0.05
CA ASP A 72 -0.32 -14.44 0.15
C ASP A 72 0.31 -15.84 0.10
N ARG A 73 1.53 -15.98 0.64
CA ARG A 73 2.38 -17.18 0.54
C ARG A 73 1.79 -18.47 1.13
N LYS A 74 0.62 -18.38 1.77
CA LYS A 74 -0.13 -19.48 2.38
C LYS A 74 -1.58 -19.53 1.91
N PHE A 75 -1.91 -18.80 0.83
CA PHE A 75 -3.21 -18.83 0.17
C PHE A 75 -4.36 -18.56 1.15
N TYR A 76 -4.30 -17.44 1.86
CA TYR A 76 -5.48 -16.97 2.60
C TYR A 76 -6.58 -16.54 1.62
N TYR A 77 -6.21 -15.97 0.47
CA TYR A 77 -7.13 -15.70 -0.62
C TYR A 77 -7.08 -16.79 -1.68
N ALA A 78 -8.23 -17.01 -2.33
CA ALA A 78 -8.32 -17.92 -3.45
C ALA A 78 -7.41 -17.47 -4.61
N VAL A 79 -6.84 -18.46 -5.32
CA VAL A 79 -6.11 -18.23 -6.58
C VAL A 79 -7.12 -17.96 -7.68
N GLN A 80 -7.29 -16.69 -8.01
CA GLN A 80 -8.22 -16.23 -9.03
C GLN A 80 -7.74 -14.89 -9.60
N PRO A 81 -8.17 -14.51 -10.81
CA PRO A 81 -7.93 -13.16 -11.32
C PRO A 81 -8.32 -12.12 -10.28
N LYS A 82 -7.53 -11.04 -10.20
CA LYS A 82 -7.86 -9.91 -9.32
C LYS A 82 -9.28 -9.44 -9.63
N PRO A 83 -10.18 -9.38 -8.63
CA PRO A 83 -11.51 -8.81 -8.82
C PRO A 83 -11.39 -7.39 -9.38
N ALA A 84 -12.34 -6.99 -10.23
CA ALA A 84 -12.42 -5.60 -10.67
C ALA A 84 -12.43 -4.68 -9.44
N GLU A 85 -11.61 -3.63 -9.47
CA GLU A 85 -11.62 -2.65 -8.40
C GLU A 85 -12.99 -1.97 -8.36
N ASP A 86 -13.61 -1.91 -7.18
CA ASP A 86 -14.82 -1.10 -7.01
C ASP A 86 -14.42 0.38 -7.20
N PRO A 87 -14.97 1.08 -8.20
CA PRO A 87 -14.67 2.48 -8.44
C PRO A 87 -15.02 3.39 -7.25
N ASN A 88 -15.90 2.94 -6.35
CA ASN A 88 -16.28 3.66 -5.14
C ASN A 88 -15.43 3.30 -3.91
N ALA A 89 -14.50 2.34 -4.01
CA ALA A 89 -13.59 1.99 -2.91
C ALA A 89 -12.73 3.17 -2.43
N GLY A 90 -12.64 4.24 -3.25
CA GLY A 90 -12.00 5.53 -2.95
C GLY A 90 -12.80 6.46 -2.02
N GLN A 91 -14.10 6.24 -1.85
CA GLN A 91 -14.96 7.15 -1.08
C GLN A 91 -14.95 6.78 0.41
N ARG A 92 -14.36 7.66 1.22
CA ARG A 92 -14.40 7.61 2.69
C ARG A 92 -15.85 7.48 3.17
N GLY A 93 -16.15 6.40 3.90
CA GLY A 93 -17.31 6.38 4.79
C GLY A 93 -17.14 7.37 5.97
N PRO A 94 -18.21 7.68 6.71
CA PRO A 94 -18.20 8.63 7.83
C PRO A 94 -17.24 8.24 8.97
N ASP A 95 -16.85 6.97 9.07
CA ASP A 95 -16.06 6.42 10.16
C ASP A 95 -14.53 6.63 10.02
N GLY A 96 -14.10 7.55 9.15
CA GLY A 96 -12.70 8.00 9.05
C GLY A 96 -11.69 6.97 8.51
N GLY A 97 -12.08 5.70 8.39
CA GLY A 97 -11.33 4.61 7.76
C GLY A 97 -11.38 4.72 6.24
N GLY A 98 -10.79 5.78 5.68
CA GLY A 98 -10.58 5.85 4.23
C GLY A 98 -9.74 4.67 3.75
N PRO A 99 -9.77 4.34 2.45
CA PRO A 99 -8.91 3.31 1.90
C PRO A 99 -7.47 3.76 2.11
N THR A 100 -6.89 3.28 3.19
CA THR A 100 -5.52 2.79 3.11
C THR A 100 -5.53 2.00 1.81
N ARG A 101 -4.82 2.48 0.79
CA ARG A 101 -4.41 1.61 -0.30
C ARG A 101 -3.62 0.52 0.41
N ARG A 102 -4.32 -0.49 0.93
CA ARG A 102 -3.79 -1.63 1.65
C ARG A 102 -3.02 -2.36 0.57
N ARG A 103 -1.80 -1.90 0.36
CA ARG A 103 -0.77 -2.63 -0.37
C ARG A 103 -0.28 -3.77 0.54
N ASN A 104 -1.23 -4.44 1.20
CA ASN A 104 -1.05 -5.51 2.16
C ASN A 104 -2.04 -6.57 1.70
N VAL A 105 -1.53 -7.55 0.97
CA VAL A 105 -2.13 -8.85 0.67
C VAL A 105 -3.67 -8.86 0.61
N GLY A 106 -4.21 -8.82 -0.61
CA GLY A 106 -5.65 -8.90 -0.91
C GLY A 106 -5.92 -9.98 -1.96
N PRO A 107 -7.18 -10.21 -2.37
CA PRO A 107 -7.49 -11.18 -3.42
C PRO A 107 -6.80 -10.81 -4.74
N GLY A 108 -6.44 -11.83 -5.54
CA GLY A 108 -5.84 -11.64 -6.87
C GLY A 108 -4.32 -11.52 -6.92
N ARG A 109 -3.60 -11.82 -5.82
CA ARG A 109 -2.13 -11.90 -5.82
C ARG A 109 -1.63 -13.07 -6.65
N TRP A 110 -2.24 -14.23 -6.45
CA TRP A 110 -1.99 -15.41 -7.27
C TRP A 110 -3.07 -15.54 -8.34
N ASN A 111 -2.64 -15.68 -9.58
CA ASN A 111 -3.50 -15.82 -10.75
C ASN A 111 -3.31 -17.23 -11.36
N PRO A 112 -4.38 -17.89 -11.82
CA PRO A 112 -4.26 -19.21 -12.45
C PRO A 112 -3.58 -19.13 -13.83
N ILE A 113 -2.87 -20.20 -14.18
CA ILE A 113 -2.35 -20.50 -15.52
C ILE A 113 -3.14 -21.70 -16.05
N GLY A 114 -3.63 -21.58 -17.29
CA GLY A 114 -4.43 -22.59 -17.97
C GLY A 114 -5.92 -22.23 -18.07
N PRO A 115 -6.76 -23.14 -18.58
CA PRO A 115 -8.20 -22.91 -18.79
C PRO A 115 -8.94 -22.68 -17.47
N ALA A 116 -10.15 -22.10 -17.56
CA ALA A 116 -11.01 -21.93 -16.40
C ALA A 116 -11.22 -23.27 -15.65
N GLY A 117 -11.04 -23.25 -14.33
CA GLY A 117 -11.15 -24.45 -13.49
C GLY A 117 -9.91 -25.36 -13.48
N SER A 118 -8.82 -24.98 -14.16
CA SER A 118 -7.52 -25.66 -14.05
C SER A 118 -6.92 -25.56 -12.65
N VAL A 119 -7.24 -24.49 -11.93
CA VAL A 119 -6.90 -24.28 -10.52
C VAL A 119 -8.19 -24.13 -9.74
N VAL A 120 -8.31 -24.91 -8.66
CA VAL A 120 -9.41 -24.83 -7.69
C VAL A 120 -8.83 -24.74 -6.29
N MET A 121 -9.62 -24.26 -5.33
CA MET A 121 -9.21 -24.29 -3.93
C MET A 121 -9.75 -25.58 -3.30
N ASP A 122 -8.85 -26.50 -2.93
CA ASP A 122 -9.20 -27.72 -2.22
C ASP A 122 -9.30 -27.46 -0.71
N THR A 123 -10.36 -27.99 -0.10
CA THR A 123 -10.64 -27.89 1.35
C THR A 123 -10.50 -29.24 2.05
N SER A 124 -10.23 -30.31 1.30
CA SER A 124 -10.20 -31.67 1.83
C SER A 124 -8.94 -31.93 2.66
N ASN A 125 -7.78 -31.49 2.16
CA ASN A 125 -6.48 -31.66 2.83
C ASN A 125 -5.61 -30.39 2.72
N PRO A 126 -6.05 -29.25 3.29
CA PRO A 126 -5.27 -28.04 3.22
C PRO A 126 -3.95 -28.20 4.00
N PHE A 127 -2.86 -27.65 3.46
CA PHE A 127 -1.59 -27.60 4.19
C PHE A 127 -1.70 -26.71 5.44
N VAL A 128 -2.41 -25.58 5.31
CA VAL A 128 -2.70 -24.61 6.36
C VAL A 128 -4.02 -23.90 6.07
N GLY A 129 -4.67 -23.38 7.10
CA GLY A 129 -5.92 -22.62 6.96
C GLY A 129 -7.06 -23.46 6.38
N ASP A 130 -7.97 -22.80 5.66
CA ASP A 130 -9.21 -23.42 5.19
C ASP A 130 -9.05 -24.15 3.84
N HIS A 131 -8.02 -23.81 3.05
CA HIS A 131 -7.85 -24.34 1.71
C HIS A 131 -6.40 -24.32 1.20
N THR A 132 -6.14 -25.05 0.12
CA THR A 132 -4.87 -25.04 -0.62
C THR A 132 -5.16 -25.10 -2.13
N PRO A 133 -4.39 -24.42 -3.00
CA PRO A 133 -4.60 -24.51 -4.45
C PRO A 133 -4.33 -25.93 -4.95
N LEU A 134 -5.30 -26.48 -5.67
CA LEU A 134 -5.18 -27.72 -6.41
C LEU A 134 -5.09 -27.40 -7.91
N ILE A 135 -4.01 -27.84 -8.54
CA ILE A 135 -3.78 -27.69 -9.98
C ILE A 135 -4.16 -29.01 -10.66
N LYS A 136 -5.18 -28.98 -11.51
CA LYS A 136 -5.64 -30.15 -12.29
C LYS A 136 -4.79 -30.27 -13.55
N LEU A 137 -3.95 -31.29 -13.65
CA LEU A 137 -3.09 -31.52 -14.82
C LEU A 137 -3.90 -32.07 -16.01
N ALA A 138 -3.44 -31.80 -17.24
CA ALA A 138 -4.01 -32.38 -18.47
C ALA A 138 -2.92 -32.55 -19.55
N GLY A 139 -2.38 -33.77 -19.65
CA GLY A 139 -1.30 -34.06 -20.59
C GLY A 139 -0.10 -33.15 -20.40
N SER A 140 0.35 -32.51 -21.48
CA SER A 140 1.48 -31.57 -21.49
C SER A 140 1.07 -30.09 -21.42
N GLU A 141 -0.21 -29.77 -21.24
CA GLU A 141 -0.67 -28.38 -21.15
C GLU A 141 -0.09 -27.69 -19.90
N PRO A 142 0.61 -26.54 -20.03
CA PRO A 142 1.10 -25.81 -18.88
C PRO A 142 -0.05 -25.28 -18.02
N ARG A 143 -0.08 -25.71 -16.75
CA ARG A 143 -1.08 -25.29 -15.75
C ARG A 143 -0.36 -24.97 -14.45
N GLY A 144 -0.89 -24.01 -13.69
CA GLY A 144 -0.24 -23.58 -12.45
C GLY A 144 -0.75 -22.25 -11.93
N ILE A 145 0.09 -21.57 -11.17
CA ILE A 145 -0.23 -20.29 -10.53
C ILE A 145 0.91 -19.29 -10.75
N ARG A 146 0.59 -18.00 -10.85
CA ARG A 146 1.57 -16.92 -11.01
C ARG A 146 1.29 -15.74 -10.10
N GLN A 147 2.36 -15.12 -9.63
CA GLN A 147 2.35 -13.80 -9.00
C GLN A 147 3.24 -12.87 -9.82
N THR A 148 2.79 -11.63 -10.02
CA THR A 148 3.53 -10.60 -10.76
C THR A 148 4.01 -9.50 -9.82
N GLY A 149 4.95 -8.66 -10.28
CA GLY A 149 5.47 -7.55 -9.46
C GLY A 149 6.53 -7.95 -8.44
N VAL A 150 7.09 -9.17 -8.56
CA VAL A 150 8.24 -9.62 -7.78
C VAL A 150 9.52 -9.05 -8.39
N ASN A 151 10.33 -8.37 -7.59
CA ASN A 151 11.57 -7.73 -8.04
C ASN A 151 12.79 -8.56 -7.63
N PHE A 152 13.71 -8.77 -8.57
CA PHE A 152 14.97 -9.47 -8.32
C PHE A 152 16.15 -8.54 -8.59
N THR A 153 17.21 -8.69 -7.81
CA THR A 153 18.48 -7.98 -7.98
C THR A 153 19.46 -8.92 -8.66
N GLN A 154 20.10 -8.44 -9.73
CA GLN A 154 21.11 -9.22 -10.46
C GLN A 154 22.26 -9.63 -9.54
N GLY A 155 22.70 -10.89 -9.67
CA GLY A 155 23.81 -11.44 -8.89
C GLY A 155 23.45 -11.82 -7.44
N VAL A 156 22.21 -11.62 -7.01
CA VAL A 156 21.75 -12.01 -5.67
C VAL A 156 21.15 -13.43 -5.72
N THR A 157 21.51 -14.24 -4.73
CA THR A 157 20.93 -15.56 -4.54
C THR A 157 19.66 -15.47 -3.70
N TYR A 158 18.59 -16.10 -4.19
CA TYR A 158 17.29 -16.16 -3.51
C TYR A 158 17.00 -17.59 -3.08
N ASN A 159 16.48 -17.75 -1.86
CA ASN A 159 16.10 -19.04 -1.30
C ASN A 159 14.58 -19.16 -1.31
N GLY A 160 14.06 -20.14 -2.06
CA GLY A 160 12.64 -20.47 -2.10
C GLY A 160 12.34 -21.78 -1.38
N ARG A 161 11.10 -21.93 -0.90
CA ARG A 161 10.56 -23.20 -0.40
C ARG A 161 9.14 -23.37 -0.92
N ILE A 162 8.80 -24.58 -1.31
CA ILE A 162 7.46 -24.97 -1.70
C ILE A 162 7.11 -26.30 -1.05
N GLN A 163 5.87 -26.43 -0.59
CA GLN A 163 5.31 -27.68 -0.10
C GLN A 163 4.31 -28.17 -1.15
N LEU A 164 4.49 -29.39 -1.62
CA LEU A 164 3.65 -30.00 -2.66
C LEU A 164 3.17 -31.38 -2.21
N ALA A 165 2.00 -31.75 -2.69
CA ALA A 165 1.46 -33.10 -2.68
C ALA A 165 0.70 -33.31 -4.00
N GLY A 166 0.82 -34.49 -4.60
CA GLY A 166 0.18 -34.77 -5.89
C GLY A 166 0.64 -36.08 -6.50
N ASP A 167 0.26 -36.29 -7.77
CA ASP A 167 0.58 -37.50 -8.51
C ASP A 167 2.10 -37.69 -8.67
N PRO A 168 2.65 -38.90 -8.51
CA PRO A 168 4.08 -39.17 -8.67
C PRO A 168 4.64 -38.83 -10.06
N GLY A 169 3.78 -38.81 -11.09
CA GLY A 169 4.15 -38.47 -12.46
C GLY A 169 4.07 -36.96 -12.77
N ALA A 170 3.64 -36.13 -11.82
CA ALA A 170 3.54 -34.69 -12.01
C ALA A 170 4.94 -34.08 -12.21
N LYS A 171 5.09 -33.31 -13.29
CA LYS A 171 6.31 -32.53 -13.54
C LYS A 171 6.08 -31.10 -13.06
N VAL A 172 6.88 -30.66 -12.11
CA VAL A 172 6.75 -29.32 -11.52
C VAL A 172 8.01 -28.52 -11.81
N ALA A 173 7.81 -27.28 -12.25
CA ALA A 173 8.89 -26.33 -12.44
C ALA A 173 8.48 -24.95 -11.94
N ILE A 174 9.45 -24.22 -11.39
CA ILE A 174 9.33 -22.82 -11.02
C ILE A 174 9.96 -21.99 -12.14
N ASN A 175 9.20 -21.06 -12.69
CA ASN A 175 9.67 -20.15 -13.73
C ASN A 175 9.72 -18.72 -13.19
N ILE A 176 10.90 -18.11 -13.24
CA ILE A 176 11.12 -16.69 -13.02
C ILE A 176 11.20 -16.05 -14.38
N VAL A 177 10.31 -15.11 -14.68
CA VAL A 177 10.17 -14.50 -15.99
C VAL A 177 10.39 -12.99 -15.86
N TRP A 178 11.34 -12.45 -16.61
CA TRP A 178 11.67 -11.02 -16.62
C TRP A 178 11.03 -10.32 -17.81
N GLY A 179 10.52 -9.10 -17.61
CA GLY A 179 9.89 -8.31 -18.66
C GLY A 179 8.47 -8.76 -19.01
N THR A 180 7.88 -8.17 -20.04
CA THR A 180 6.57 -8.56 -20.57
C THR A 180 6.71 -9.70 -21.57
N ASN A 181 5.88 -10.74 -21.44
CA ASN A 181 5.90 -12.08 -22.07
C ASN A 181 6.39 -12.25 -23.54
N ALA A 182 6.54 -11.20 -24.35
CA ALA A 182 6.95 -11.30 -25.76
C ALA A 182 8.47 -11.49 -25.97
N ASP A 183 9.32 -10.93 -25.09
CA ASP A 183 10.79 -10.97 -25.19
C ASP A 183 11.45 -11.49 -23.89
N ALA A 184 10.70 -12.26 -23.11
CA ALA A 184 11.04 -12.51 -21.72
C ALA A 184 12.22 -13.49 -21.57
N VAL A 185 13.30 -12.99 -20.98
CA VAL A 185 14.32 -13.86 -20.37
C VAL A 185 13.64 -14.62 -19.24
N SER A 186 13.97 -15.90 -19.08
CA SER A 186 13.45 -16.68 -17.96
C SER A 186 14.50 -17.61 -17.37
N GLN A 187 14.30 -17.97 -16.11
CA GLN A 187 15.04 -19.00 -15.42
C GLN A 187 14.04 -20.04 -14.92
N THR A 188 14.31 -21.30 -15.26
CA THR A 188 13.50 -22.44 -14.85
C THR A 188 14.26 -23.28 -13.84
N VAL A 189 13.59 -23.64 -12.76
CA VAL A 189 14.06 -24.62 -11.77
C VAL A 189 13.07 -25.79 -11.78
N SER A 190 13.51 -26.97 -12.18
CA SER A 190 12.70 -28.19 -12.08
C SER A 190 12.78 -28.75 -10.66
N LEU A 191 11.67 -29.29 -10.15
CA LEU A 191 11.57 -29.91 -8.82
C LEU A 191 11.58 -31.44 -8.91
#